data_AF-A0A225VF19-F1
#
_entry.id   AF-A0A225VF19-F1
#
_cell.length_a   1.000
_cell.length_b   1.000
_cell.length_c   1.000
_cell.angle_alpha   90.00
_cell.angle_beta   90.00
_cell.angle_gamma   90.00
#
_symmetry.space_group_name_H-M   'P 1'
#
loop_
_entity.id
_entity.type
_entity.pdbx_description
1 polymer ?
#
loop_
_entity_poly.entity_id
_entity_poly.type
_entity_poly.pdbx_seq_one_letter_code
_entity_poly.pdbx_strand_id
1 'polypeptide(L)'
;RLKMGALLHELSSCCASTSESPKTFMTTPVPASTLTRRVQDMKRTGLLSMSEGQDSAFTCTGAPQVVRVLSMRPPRITVAPNKRTEVGIAVSAQMGSNYARMEVEGQPWGGWPVDVQQQWCPCNYWFAFGACVHVIFALRSSAHVDSSGHDVLISRRKRKNRSGHPRDIGPALSYD
;
A
#
# COMPACT_ATOMS: atom_id res chain seq x y z
N ARG A 1 -49.40 -12.17 -23.22
CA ARG A 1 -49.56 -13.44 -22.47
C ARG A 1 -48.50 -14.41 -22.99
N LEU A 2 -47.42 -14.65 -22.23
CA LEU A 2 -46.43 -15.66 -22.58
C LEU A 2 -47.06 -17.06 -22.40
N LYS A 3 -46.90 -17.93 -23.40
CA LYS A 3 -47.38 -19.32 -23.33
C LYS A 3 -46.51 -20.09 -22.34
N MET A 4 -47.12 -20.98 -21.56
CA MET A 4 -46.46 -21.75 -20.48
C MET A 4 -45.13 -22.40 -20.90
N GLY A 5 -45.04 -22.86 -22.16
CA GLY A 5 -43.81 -23.46 -22.69
C GLY A 5 -42.61 -22.51 -22.78
N ALA A 6 -42.81 -21.21 -23.03
CA ALA A 6 -41.73 -20.23 -23.04
C ALA A 6 -41.19 -19.97 -21.62
N LEU A 7 -42.07 -20.00 -20.62
CA LEU A 7 -41.71 -19.87 -19.21
C LEU A 7 -40.87 -21.06 -18.71
N LEU A 8 -41.21 -22.28 -19.13
CA LEU A 8 -40.43 -23.48 -18.79
C LEU A 8 -39.02 -23.45 -19.40
N HIS A 9 -38.89 -22.89 -20.61
CA HIS A 9 -37.60 -22.77 -21.28
C HIS A 9 -36.69 -21.74 -20.62
N GLU A 10 -37.25 -20.59 -20.20
CA GLU A 10 -36.54 -19.57 -19.42
C GLU A 10 -36.12 -20.10 -18.04
N LEU A 11 -37.00 -20.85 -17.35
CA LEU A 11 -36.67 -21.49 -16.07
C LEU A 11 -35.53 -22.51 -16.24
N SER A 12 -35.59 -23.35 -17.27
CA SER A 12 -34.50 -24.29 -17.58
C SER A 12 -33.19 -23.57 -17.88
N SER A 13 -33.23 -22.45 -18.59
CA SER A 13 -32.04 -21.64 -18.88
C SER A 13 -31.46 -21.00 -17.62
N CYS A 14 -32.32 -20.56 -16.70
CA CYS A 14 -31.93 -19.99 -15.40
C CYS A 14 -31.31 -21.06 -14.48
N CYS A 15 -31.80 -22.30 -14.53
CA CYS A 15 -31.22 -23.43 -13.80
C CYS A 15 -29.91 -23.95 -14.41
N ALA A 16 -29.70 -23.75 -15.71
CA ALA A 16 -28.45 -24.09 -16.41
C ALA A 16 -27.38 -22.98 -16.30
N SER A 17 -27.79 -21.74 -16.06
CA SER A 17 -26.88 -20.67 -15.71
C SER A 17 -26.42 -20.85 -14.27
N THR A 18 -25.19 -21.35 -14.10
CA THR A 18 -24.50 -21.40 -12.82
C THR A 18 -24.53 -20.00 -12.19
N SER A 19 -25.32 -19.82 -11.13
CA SER A 19 -25.35 -18.56 -10.38
C SER A 19 -23.95 -18.30 -9.84
N GLU A 20 -23.40 -17.12 -10.16
CA GLU A 20 -22.14 -16.54 -9.71
C GLU A 20 -21.07 -17.52 -9.20
N SER A 21 -19.93 -17.55 -9.91
CA SER A 21 -18.70 -18.25 -9.50
C SER A 21 -18.49 -18.17 -7.98
N PRO A 22 -18.22 -19.30 -7.29
CA PRO A 22 -18.00 -19.30 -5.84
C PRO A 22 -16.84 -18.35 -5.52
N LYS A 23 -17.14 -17.24 -4.85
CA LYS A 23 -16.12 -16.34 -4.33
C LYS A 23 -15.45 -17.07 -3.17
N THR A 24 -14.19 -17.45 -3.36
CA THR A 24 -13.38 -18.06 -2.29
C THR A 24 -13.36 -17.12 -1.09
N PHE A 25 -13.71 -17.65 0.08
CA PHE A 25 -13.53 -16.90 1.33
C PHE A 25 -12.05 -16.61 1.52
N MET A 26 -11.69 -15.32 1.49
CA MET A 26 -10.32 -14.89 1.76
C MET A 26 -10.11 -14.82 3.26
N THR A 27 -9.20 -15.64 3.77
CA THR A 27 -8.79 -15.65 5.18
C THR A 27 -7.87 -14.49 5.51
N THR A 28 -7.27 -13.87 4.50
CA THR A 28 -6.42 -12.69 4.62
C THR A 28 -7.15 -11.43 4.15
N PRO A 29 -7.09 -10.34 4.93
CA PRO A 29 -7.72 -9.08 4.56
C PRO A 29 -7.00 -8.48 3.35
N VAL A 30 -7.73 -8.28 2.24
CA VAL A 30 -7.21 -7.59 1.06
C VAL A 30 -7.36 -6.08 1.26
N PRO A 31 -6.27 -5.29 1.22
CA PRO A 31 -6.37 -3.86 1.41
C PRO A 31 -7.16 -3.21 0.27
N ALA A 32 -8.13 -2.37 0.63
CA ALA A 32 -8.91 -1.62 -0.34
C ALA A 32 -8.01 -0.73 -1.22
N SER A 33 -8.40 -0.53 -2.48
CA SER A 33 -7.66 0.32 -3.43
C SER A 33 -7.48 1.75 -2.92
N THR A 34 -8.45 2.27 -2.16
CA THR A 34 -8.40 3.58 -1.49
C THR A 34 -7.29 3.67 -0.45
N LEU A 35 -7.06 2.60 0.33
CA LEU A 35 -5.99 2.51 1.32
C LEU A 35 -4.61 2.43 0.63
N THR A 36 -4.53 1.66 -0.46
CA THR A 36 -3.33 1.60 -1.31
C THR A 36 -2.94 2.96 -1.88
N ARG A 37 -3.91 3.71 -2.42
CA ARG A 37 -3.69 5.08 -2.92
C ARG A 37 -3.23 6.02 -1.81
N ARG A 38 -3.88 5.94 -0.65
CA ARG A 38 -3.52 6.74 0.53
C ARG A 38 -2.06 6.52 0.95
N VAL A 39 -1.57 5.28 0.94
CA VAL A 39 -0.15 4.98 1.22
C VAL A 39 0.78 5.69 0.23
N GLN A 40 0.45 5.69 -1.06
CA GLN A 40 1.24 6.38 -2.08
C GLN A 40 1.27 7.89 -1.85
N ASP A 41 0.10 8.48 -1.54
CA ASP A 41 -0.01 9.91 -1.24
C ASP A 41 0.82 10.28 0.00
N MET A 42 0.68 9.51 1.09
CA MET A 42 1.43 9.74 2.33
C MET A 42 2.93 9.54 2.16
N LYS A 43 3.36 8.55 1.39
CA LYS A 43 4.78 8.36 1.02
C LYS A 43 5.30 9.56 0.22
N ARG A 44 4.55 10.03 -0.78
CA ARG A 44 4.92 11.19 -1.60
C ARG A 44 5.07 12.46 -0.77
N THR A 45 4.22 12.65 0.25
CA THR A 45 4.28 13.83 1.12
C THR A 45 5.17 13.65 2.35
N GLY A 46 5.95 12.57 2.44
CA GLY A 46 6.88 12.33 3.56
C GLY A 46 6.20 12.07 4.90
N LEU A 47 4.92 11.66 4.90
CA LEU A 47 4.16 11.33 6.12
C LEU A 47 4.37 9.89 6.57
N LEU A 48 5.03 9.06 5.76
CA LEU A 48 5.46 7.71 6.10
C LEU A 48 6.95 7.58 5.83
N SER A 49 7.69 7.08 6.81
CA SER A 49 9.11 6.80 6.67
C SER A 49 9.51 5.57 7.48
N MET A 50 10.59 4.93 7.08
CA MET A 50 11.24 3.90 7.90
C MET A 50 12.04 4.62 8.99
N SER A 51 11.97 4.16 10.23
CA SER A 51 12.85 4.68 11.28
C SER A 51 14.27 4.22 11.00
N GLU A 52 15.17 5.14 10.67
CA GLU A 52 16.59 4.84 10.54
C GLU A 52 17.19 4.62 11.94
N GLY A 53 17.94 3.54 12.14
CA GLY A 53 18.73 3.33 13.37
C GLY A 53 18.57 2.02 14.13
N GLN A 54 17.92 0.98 13.58
CA GLN A 54 18.06 -0.37 14.14
C GLN A 54 18.43 -1.35 13.03
N ASP A 55 19.72 -1.38 12.72
CA ASP A 55 20.36 -2.60 12.20
C ASP A 55 20.07 -3.70 13.23
N SER A 56 19.12 -4.58 12.93
CA SER A 56 18.89 -5.79 13.71
C SER A 56 20.03 -6.77 13.43
N ALA A 57 21.17 -6.50 14.06
CA ALA A 57 22.19 -7.50 14.31
C ALA A 57 21.63 -8.53 15.32
N PHE A 58 20.81 -9.46 14.83
CA PHE A 58 20.72 -10.82 15.35
C PHE A 58 20.04 -11.70 14.31
N THR A 59 20.83 -12.21 13.36
CA THR A 59 20.39 -13.23 12.41
C THR A 59 20.26 -14.57 13.14
N CYS A 60 19.16 -14.74 13.89
CA CYS A 60 18.63 -16.06 14.14
C CYS A 60 17.69 -16.39 12.97
N THR A 61 17.97 -17.48 12.26
CA THR A 61 17.06 -18.10 11.30
C THR A 61 15.69 -18.29 11.96
N GLY A 62 14.68 -17.50 11.56
CA GLY A 62 13.31 -17.58 12.05
C GLY A 62 12.78 -16.38 12.86
N ALA A 63 13.57 -15.33 13.10
CA ALA A 63 13.04 -14.12 13.74
C ALA A 63 12.13 -13.33 12.76
N PRO A 64 10.95 -12.84 13.20
CA PRO A 64 10.09 -12.03 12.36
C PRO A 64 10.83 -10.76 11.90
N GLN A 65 10.72 -10.44 10.61
CA GLN A 65 11.28 -9.21 10.05
C GLN A 65 10.42 -8.03 10.51
N VAL A 66 10.65 -7.60 11.75
CA VAL A 66 9.98 -6.43 12.33
C VAL A 66 10.69 -5.17 11.88
N VAL A 67 9.98 -4.30 11.18
CA VAL A 67 10.46 -2.99 10.76
C VAL A 67 9.74 -1.88 11.51
N ARG A 68 10.41 -0.75 11.69
CA ARG A 68 9.83 0.42 12.37
C ARG A 68 9.35 1.45 11.36
N VAL A 69 8.06 1.79 11.40
CA VAL A 69 7.43 2.76 10.51
C VAL A 69 6.97 3.99 11.27
N LEU A 70 7.53 5.15 10.94
CA LEU A 70 7.08 6.45 11.42
C LEU A 70 5.89 6.93 10.56
N SER A 71 4.91 7.55 11.20
CA SER A 71 3.62 7.87 10.57
C SER A 71 3.08 9.17 11.11
N MET A 72 3.03 10.18 10.25
CA MET A 72 2.48 11.48 10.58
C MET A 72 1.05 11.59 10.10
N ARG A 73 0.21 12.29 10.88
CA ARG A 73 -1.20 12.47 10.54
C ARG A 73 -1.30 13.30 9.26
N PRO A 74 -2.01 12.82 8.22
CA PRO A 74 -2.26 13.63 7.04
C PRO A 74 -3.09 14.86 7.36
N PRO A 75 -2.83 16.00 6.69
CA PRO A 75 -3.69 17.16 6.82
C PRO A 75 -5.11 16.82 6.39
N ARG A 76 -6.10 17.49 7.01
CA ARG A 76 -7.50 17.27 6.68
C ARG A 76 -7.76 17.77 5.25
N ILE A 77 -8.17 16.87 4.36
CA ILE A 77 -8.53 17.22 3.00
C ILE A 77 -9.96 17.76 3.00
N THR A 78 -10.15 18.95 2.44
CA THR A 78 -11.48 19.51 2.19
C THR A 78 -12.14 18.70 1.08
N VAL A 79 -13.29 18.09 1.39
CA VAL A 79 -14.04 17.29 0.43
C VAL A 79 -14.93 18.24 -0.36
N ALA A 80 -14.64 18.43 -1.66
CA ALA A 80 -15.46 19.24 -2.53
C ALA A 80 -16.90 18.66 -2.64
N PRO A 81 -17.94 19.51 -2.72
CA PRO A 81 -19.32 19.07 -2.84
C PRO A 81 -19.59 18.45 -4.21
N ASN A 82 -19.28 17.16 -4.35
CA ASN A 82 -19.50 16.43 -5.60
C ASN A 82 -20.88 15.76 -5.58
N LYS A 83 -21.94 16.55 -5.82
CA LYS A 83 -23.36 16.12 -5.79
C LYS A 83 -23.79 15.42 -4.48
N ARG A 84 -23.04 15.63 -3.39
CA ARG A 84 -23.32 15.08 -2.07
C ARG A 84 -24.00 16.14 -1.22
N THR A 85 -24.89 15.71 -0.34
CA THR A 85 -25.48 16.58 0.69
C THR A 85 -24.38 17.07 1.63
N GLU A 86 -24.56 18.26 2.21
CA GLU A 86 -23.64 18.83 3.19
C GLU A 86 -23.37 17.86 4.36
N VAL A 87 -24.43 17.20 4.84
CA VAL A 87 -24.34 16.16 5.87
C VAL A 87 -23.46 14.99 5.42
N GLY A 88 -23.64 14.49 4.20
CA GLY A 88 -22.83 13.39 3.66
C GLY A 88 -21.35 13.75 3.49
N ILE A 89 -21.06 15.02 3.19
CA ILE A 89 -19.71 15.57 3.12
C ILE A 89 -19.09 15.64 4.52
N ALA A 90 -19.83 16.17 5.50
CA ALA A 90 -19.39 16.29 6.88
C ALA A 90 -19.08 14.92 7.51
N VAL A 91 -19.95 13.92 7.32
CA VAL A 91 -19.74 12.54 7.80
C VAL A 91 -18.51 11.92 7.15
N SER A 92 -18.36 12.03 5.82
CA SER A 92 -17.20 11.48 5.12
C SER A 92 -15.89 12.12 5.60
N ALA A 93 -15.89 13.45 5.80
CA ALA A 93 -14.73 14.17 6.30
C ALA A 93 -14.39 13.78 7.75
N GLN A 94 -15.40 13.53 8.58
CA GLN A 94 -15.22 13.06 9.95
C GLN A 94 -14.65 11.64 9.98
N MET A 95 -15.17 10.73 9.15
CA MET A 95 -14.66 9.36 9.04
C MET A 95 -13.19 9.35 8.58
N GLY A 96 -12.82 10.16 7.59
CA GLY A 96 -11.43 10.32 7.17
C GLY A 96 -10.51 10.79 8.29
N SER A 97 -11.01 11.70 9.14
CA SER A 97 -10.26 12.21 10.30
C SER A 97 -10.10 11.16 11.39
N ASN A 98 -11.16 10.37 11.65
CA ASN A 98 -11.12 9.25 12.58
C ASN A 98 -10.13 8.17 12.14
N TYR A 99 -10.13 7.81 10.85
CA TYR A 99 -9.17 6.86 10.30
C TYR A 99 -7.74 7.37 10.39
N ALA A 100 -7.50 8.62 10.02
CA ALA A 100 -6.19 9.26 10.17
C ALA A 100 -5.71 9.30 11.64
N ARG A 101 -6.63 9.42 12.61
CA ARG A 101 -6.32 9.34 14.03
C ARG A 101 -5.92 7.91 14.44
N MET A 102 -6.67 6.90 14.01
CA MET A 102 -6.38 5.49 14.30
C MET A 102 -5.04 5.00 13.74
N GLU A 103 -4.50 5.67 12.72
CA GLU A 103 -3.19 5.39 12.14
C GLU A 103 -2.01 5.94 12.98
N VAL A 104 -2.24 6.89 13.89
CA VAL A 104 -1.15 7.60 14.59
C VAL A 104 -1.29 7.63 16.11
N GLU A 105 -2.51 7.46 16.62
CA GLU A 105 -2.77 7.49 18.06
C GLU A 105 -2.09 6.30 18.74
N GLY A 106 -1.30 6.59 19.78
CA GLY A 106 -0.52 5.58 20.49
C GLY A 106 0.76 5.15 19.77
N GLN A 107 1.16 5.86 18.70
CA GLN A 107 2.41 5.55 18.02
C GLN A 107 3.61 5.67 18.99
N PRO A 108 4.45 4.62 19.12
CA PRO A 108 5.67 4.69 19.91
C PRO A 108 6.66 5.72 19.36
N TRP A 109 7.57 6.21 20.20
CA TRP A 109 8.59 7.20 19.80
C TRP A 109 9.44 6.73 18.60
N GLY A 110 9.76 5.44 18.53
CA GLY A 110 10.49 4.82 17.41
C GLY A 110 9.60 4.36 16.24
N GLY A 111 8.34 4.80 16.17
CA GLY A 111 7.38 4.36 15.16
C GLY A 111 6.71 3.01 15.48
N TRP A 112 5.80 2.61 14.60
CA TRP A 112 5.05 1.37 14.69
C TRP A 112 5.96 0.17 14.38
N PRO A 113 6.06 -0.84 15.27
CA PRO A 113 6.73 -2.09 14.96
C PRO A 113 5.81 -2.93 14.07
N VAL A 114 6.14 -3.02 12.79
CA VAL A 114 5.39 -3.76 11.79
C VAL A 114 6.08 -5.08 11.54
N ASP A 115 5.39 -6.19 11.77
CA ASP A 115 5.84 -7.51 11.36
C ASP A 115 5.52 -7.71 9.88
N VAL A 116 6.56 -7.68 9.04
CA VAL A 116 6.42 -7.84 7.59
C VAL A 116 6.02 -9.26 7.21
N GLN A 117 6.49 -10.26 7.97
CA GLN A 117 6.22 -11.68 7.69
C GLN A 117 4.76 -12.03 8.00
N GLN A 118 4.25 -11.54 9.13
CA GLN A 118 2.86 -11.77 9.57
C GLN A 118 1.88 -10.70 9.06
N GLN A 119 2.37 -9.68 8.33
CA GLN A 119 1.58 -8.55 7.85
C GLN A 119 0.78 -7.86 8.96
N TRP A 120 1.42 -7.73 10.12
CA TRP A 120 0.77 -7.30 11.37
C TRP A 120 1.31 -5.96 11.85
N CYS A 121 0.43 -5.12 12.39
CA CYS A 121 0.79 -3.84 12.99
C CYS A 121 -0.09 -3.58 14.22
N PRO A 122 0.47 -3.06 15.33
CA PRO A 122 -0.30 -2.79 16.55
C PRO A 122 -1.13 -1.48 16.51
N CYS A 123 -1.27 -0.83 15.35
CA CYS A 123 -2.09 0.38 15.27
C CYS A 123 -3.59 0.05 15.32
N ASN A 124 -4.38 0.95 15.88
CA ASN A 124 -5.83 0.78 16.03
C ASN A 124 -6.53 0.52 14.69
N TYR A 125 -6.03 1.10 13.60
CA TYR A 125 -6.57 0.89 12.26
C TYR A 125 -6.44 -0.58 11.82
N TRP A 126 -5.29 -1.22 12.09
CA TRP A 126 -5.09 -2.63 11.74
C TRP A 126 -6.02 -3.53 12.56
N PHE A 127 -6.19 -3.29 13.86
CA PHE A 127 -7.11 -4.08 14.68
C PHE A 127 -8.57 -4.02 14.19
N ALA A 128 -9.00 -2.88 13.65
CA ALA A 128 -10.36 -2.71 13.15
C ALA A 128 -10.60 -3.31 11.76
N PHE A 129 -9.59 -3.29 10.88
CA PHE A 129 -9.77 -3.59 9.45
C PHE A 129 -8.88 -4.71 8.91
N GLY A 130 -7.93 -5.23 9.71
CA GLY A 130 -6.97 -6.25 9.31
C GLY A 130 -5.87 -5.76 8.34
N ALA A 131 -5.91 -4.51 7.91
CA ALA A 131 -4.89 -3.90 7.05
C ALA A 131 -4.73 -2.43 7.42
N CYS A 132 -3.52 -1.88 7.31
CA CYS A 132 -3.25 -0.47 7.60
C CYS A 132 -2.17 0.10 6.67
N VAL A 133 -2.02 1.43 6.69
CA VAL A 133 -1.03 2.12 5.87
C VAL A 133 0.41 1.69 6.19
N HIS A 134 0.71 1.31 7.43
CA HIS A 134 2.06 0.93 7.87
C HIS A 134 2.48 -0.43 7.31
N VAL A 135 1.60 -1.43 7.35
CA VAL A 135 1.87 -2.77 6.78
C VAL A 135 2.10 -2.66 5.28
N ILE A 136 1.22 -1.94 4.57
CA ILE A 136 1.35 -1.78 3.11
C ILE A 136 2.64 -1.01 2.77
N PHE A 137 2.97 0.03 3.52
CA PHE A 137 4.20 0.79 3.33
C PHE A 137 5.44 -0.05 3.62
N ALA A 138 5.44 -0.79 4.72
CA ALA A 138 6.53 -1.69 5.12
C ALA A 138 6.76 -2.77 4.08
N LEU A 139 5.71 -3.45 3.60
CA LEU A 139 5.81 -4.46 2.54
C LEU A 139 6.43 -3.87 1.26
N ARG A 140 5.99 -2.67 0.84
CA ARG A 140 6.54 -1.98 -0.33
C ARG A 140 7.98 -1.47 -0.15
N SER A 141 8.43 -1.32 1.08
CA SER A 141 9.76 -0.77 1.39
C SER A 141 10.78 -1.86 1.74
N SER A 142 10.31 -3.01 2.24
CA SER A 142 11.12 -4.18 2.61
C SER A 142 11.35 -5.11 1.43
N ALA A 143 10.31 -5.34 0.62
CA ALA A 143 10.48 -5.95 -0.68
C ALA A 143 11.16 -4.91 -1.57
N HIS A 144 12.35 -5.23 -2.09
CA HIS A 144 13.08 -4.38 -3.04
C HIS A 144 12.34 -4.41 -4.38
N VAL A 145 11.13 -3.89 -4.44
CA VAL A 145 10.26 -4.06 -5.59
C VAL A 145 10.30 -2.83 -6.47
N ASP A 146 10.56 -3.03 -7.77
CA ASP A 146 10.39 -1.96 -8.74
C ASP A 146 8.93 -1.46 -8.78
N SER A 147 8.68 -0.35 -9.48
CA SER A 147 7.36 0.25 -9.61
C SER A 147 6.27 -0.67 -10.22
N SER A 148 6.62 -1.89 -10.62
CA SER A 148 5.75 -2.91 -11.20
C SER A 148 5.47 -4.12 -10.31
N GLY A 149 6.11 -4.29 -9.15
CA GLY A 149 5.77 -5.40 -8.26
C GLY A 149 6.72 -6.61 -8.31
N HIS A 150 7.89 -6.53 -8.98
CA HIS A 150 8.90 -7.60 -8.99
C HIS A 150 10.11 -7.36 -8.07
N ASP A 151 10.58 -8.41 -7.40
CA ASP A 151 11.79 -8.38 -6.55
C ASP A 151 13.05 -8.04 -7.35
N VAL A 152 13.68 -6.91 -7.02
CA VAL A 152 14.95 -6.44 -7.56
C VAL A 152 16.09 -7.04 -6.72
N LEU A 153 16.67 -8.13 -7.23
CA LEU A 153 17.90 -8.70 -6.71
C LEU A 153 19.09 -7.76 -6.98
N ILE A 154 19.44 -6.89 -6.03
CA ILE A 154 20.66 -6.10 -6.13
C ILE A 154 21.87 -7.01 -5.85
N SER A 155 22.60 -7.37 -6.91
CA SER A 155 23.90 -8.04 -6.78
C SER A 155 24.87 -7.16 -5.99
N ARG A 156 25.26 -7.58 -4.79
CA ARG A 156 26.30 -6.97 -3.94
C ARG A 156 27.73 -7.21 -4.46
N ARG A 157 27.93 -7.44 -5.76
CA ARG A 157 29.29 -7.46 -6.32
C ARG A 157 29.80 -6.03 -6.39
N LYS A 158 30.81 -5.75 -5.54
CA LYS A 158 31.63 -4.53 -5.53
C LYS A 158 31.93 -4.12 -6.98
N ARG A 159 31.37 -3.00 -7.44
CA ARG A 159 31.68 -2.47 -8.76
C ARG A 159 33.19 -2.21 -8.79
N LYS A 160 33.92 -3.03 -9.56
CA LYS A 160 35.31 -2.76 -9.92
C LYS A 160 35.30 -1.42 -10.64
N ASN A 161 35.96 -0.42 -10.05
CA ASN A 161 36.08 0.93 -10.57
C ASN A 161 36.38 0.90 -12.07
N ARG A 162 35.38 1.23 -12.91
CA ARG A 162 35.62 1.51 -14.32
C ARG A 162 35.90 3.00 -14.42
N SER A 163 37.19 3.31 -14.26
CA SER A 163 37.95 4.31 -15.01
C SER A 163 37.16 5.50 -15.56
N GLY A 164 37.51 6.68 -15.03
CA GLY A 164 36.91 7.96 -15.35
C GLY A 164 36.86 8.29 -16.85
N HIS A 165 35.82 9.04 -17.20
CA HIS A 165 35.70 9.72 -18.46
C HIS A 165 36.24 11.15 -18.28
N PRO A 166 37.28 11.59 -19.00
CA PRO A 166 37.78 12.95 -18.90
C PRO A 166 36.73 13.95 -19.38
N ARG A 167 36.54 15.04 -18.62
CA ARG A 167 35.76 16.21 -19.03
C ARG A 167 36.74 17.22 -19.63
N ASP A 168 37.19 16.99 -20.85
CA ASP A 168 37.85 18.03 -21.63
C ASP A 168 37.56 17.82 -23.12
N ILE A 169 36.77 18.75 -23.67
CA ILE A 169 36.51 18.85 -25.10
C ILE A 169 37.62 19.74 -25.65
N GLY A 170 38.58 19.14 -26.36
CA GLY A 170 39.64 19.87 -27.05
C GLY A 170 39.07 20.72 -28.21
N PRO A 171 39.76 21.81 -28.61
CA PRO A 171 39.31 22.71 -29.65
C PRO A 171 39.61 22.08 -31.02
N ALA A 172 38.69 21.27 -31.53
CA ALA A 172 38.84 20.59 -32.82
C ALA A 172 37.67 20.84 -33.78
N LEU A 173 37.06 22.02 -33.70
CA LEU A 173 36.12 22.53 -34.70
C LEU A 173 36.56 23.91 -35.18
N SER A 174 37.66 23.94 -35.93
CA SER A 174 37.94 24.97 -36.93
C SER A 174 37.14 24.64 -38.19
N TYR A 175 36.38 25.58 -38.75
CA TYR A 175 36.26 25.83 -40.19
C TYR A 175 35.66 27.22 -40.45
N ASP A 176 36.43 28.00 -41.24
CA ASP A 176 36.20 29.26 -41.98
C ASP A 176 35.48 30.46 -41.34
#